data_AF-A0A926ASW5-F1
#
_entry.id   AF-A0A926ASW5-F1
#
_cell.length_a   1.000
_cell.length_b   1.000
_cell.length_c   1.000
_cell.angle_alpha   90.00
_cell.angle_beta   90.00
_cell.angle_gamma   90.00
#
_symmetry.space_group_name_H-M   'P 1'
#
loop_
_entity.id
_entity.type
_entity.pdbx_description
1 polymer ?
#
loop_
_entity_poly.entity_id
_entity_poly.type
_entity_poly.pdbx_seq_one_letter_code
_entity_poly.pdbx_strand_id
1 'polypeptide(L)' 'MQQYEDFMRHVFEHGVVKTDRTGTGTRSWFGYQMRFDLAAGFPLIT' A
#
# COMPACT_ATOMS: atom_id res chain seq x y z
N MET A 1 -11.34 -5.44 0.94
CA MET A 1 -10.39 -5.15 2.04
C MET A 1 -9.08 -5.87 1.84
N GLN A 2 -9.08 -7.19 1.54
CA GLN A 2 -7.87 -7.98 1.25
C GLN A 2 -6.86 -7.26 0.32
N GLN A 3 -7.31 -6.66 -0.79
CA GLN A 3 -6.41 -5.97 -1.73
C GLN A 3 -5.52 -4.87 -1.10
N TYR A 4 -6.01 -4.14 -0.09
CA TYR A 4 -5.22 -3.13 0.62
C TYR A 4 -4.19 -3.80 1.54
N GLU A 5 -4.59 -4.81 2.31
CA GLU A 5 -3.71 -5.57 3.18
C GLU A 5 -2.63 -6.32 2.38
N ASP A 6 -3.01 -6.90 1.24
CA ASP A 6 -2.10 -7.56 0.30
C ASP A 6 -1.08 -6.56 -0.24
N PHE A 7 -1.50 -5.34 -0.55
CA PHE A 7 -0.57 -4.29 -0.97
C PHE A 7 0.37 -3.87 0.15
N MET A 8 -0.14 -3.68 1.37
CA MET A 8 0.71 -3.32 2.52
C MET A 8 1.73 -4.43 2.80
N ARG A 9 1.32 -5.70 2.72
CA ARG A 9 2.22 -6.85 2.82
C ARG A 9 3.26 -6.85 1.71
N HIS A 10 2.87 -6.59 0.48
CA HIS A 10 3.79 -6.51 -0.66
C HIS A 10 4.83 -5.39 -0.48
N VAL A 11 4.41 -4.19 -0.04
CA VAL A 11 5.34 -3.10 0.27
C VAL A 11 6.26 -3.48 1.42
N PHE A 12 5.75 -4.17 2.43
CA PHE A 12 6.56 -4.63 3.56
C PHE A 12 7.59 -5.68 3.13
N GLU A 13 7.23 -6.66 2.32
CA GLU A 13 8.11 -7.78 1.95
C GLU A 13 9.08 -7.42 0.82
N HIS A 14 8.64 -6.62 -0.16
CA HIS A 14 9.38 -6.36 -1.39
C HIS A 14 9.71 -4.90 -1.64
N GLY A 15 9.22 -3.98 -0.81
CA GLY A 15 9.46 -2.55 -0.99
C GLY A 15 10.94 -2.16 -0.86
N VAL A 16 11.34 -1.16 -1.64
CA VAL A 16 12.69 -0.60 -1.62
C VAL A 16 12.81 0.44 -0.50
N VAL A 17 13.83 0.30 0.33
CA VAL A 17 14.16 1.28 1.37
C VAL A 17 14.84 2.50 0.75
N LYS A 18 14.35 3.69 1.08
CA LYS A 18 14.88 4.97 0.62
C LYS A 18 15.01 5.93 1.79
N THR A 19 16.14 6.61 1.88
CA THR A 19 16.33 7.68 2.87
C THR A 19 15.59 8.94 2.42
N ASP A 20 14.93 9.63 3.34
CA ASP A 20 14.27 10.91 3.08
C ASP A 20 15.04 12.09 3.69
N ARG A 21 14.59 13.31 3.38
CA ARG A 21 15.20 14.55 3.86
C ARG A 21 15.04 14.77 5.37
N THR A 22 14.09 14.09 6.01
CA THR A 22 13.82 14.18 7.46
C THR A 22 14.62 13.17 8.28
N GLY A 23 15.27 12.20 7.64
CA GLY A 23 16.06 11.15 8.29
C GLY A 23 15.26 9.95 8.78
N THR A 24 13.95 9.92 8.54
CA THR A 24 13.07 8.78 8.90
C THR A 24 13.24 7.65 7.89
N GLY A 25 13.21 7.99 6.60
CA GLY A 25 13.25 7.03 5.51
C GLY A 25 11.88 6.40 5.25
N THR A 26 11.79 5.70 4.13
CA THR A 26 10.56 5.06 3.65
C THR A 26 10.87 3.70 3.04
N ARG A 27 9.91 2.77 3.12
CA ARG A 27 9.88 1.55 2.29
C ARG A 27 8.76 1.73 1.27
N SER A 28 9.07 1.62 -0.02
CA SER A 28 8.15 2.02 -1.09
C SER A 28 8.16 1.08 -2.28
N TRP A 29 7.05 1.05 -3.01
CA TRP A 29 6.90 0.38 -4.30
C TRP A 29 6.36 1.37 -5.33
N PHE A 30 6.80 1.28 -6.58
CA PHE A 30 6.37 2.19 -7.65
C PHE A 30 5.35 1.49 -8.56
N GLY A 31 4.22 2.16 -8.82
CA GLY A 31 3.21 1.71 -9.78
C GLY A 31 2.37 0.52 -9.28
N TYR A 32 1.45 0.77 -8.35
CA TYR A 32 0.48 -0.23 -7.89
C TYR A 32 -0.95 0.21 -8.22
N GLN A 33 -1.79 -0.73 -8.63
CA GLN A 33 -3.19 -0.47 -9.00
C GLN A 33 -4.14 -1.27 -8.12
N MET A 34 -5.19 -0.61 -7.62
CA MET A 34 -6.29 -1.24 -6.90
C MET A 34 -7.61 -0.90 -7.57
N ARG A 35 -8.59 -1.79 -7.46
CA ARG A 35 -9.96 -1.59 -7.97
C ARG A 35 -10.95 -2.13 -6.94
N PHE A 36 -11.90 -1.30 -6.56
CA PHE A 36 -12.94 -1.63 -5.59
C PHE A 36 -14.30 -1.58 -6.29
N ASP A 37 -15.09 -2.62 -6.10
CA ASP A 37 -16.48 -2.62 -6.53
C ASP A 37 -17.34 -1.89 -5.49
N LEU A 38 -17.91 -0.74 -5.87
CA LEU A 38 -18.73 0.08 -4.98
C LEU A 38 -20.12 -0.51 -4.74
N ALA A 39 -20.60 -1.43 -5.59
CA ALA A 39 -21.85 -2.14 -5.35
C ALA A 39 -21.72 -3.16 -4.20
N ALA A 40 -20.51 -3.68 -3.97
CA ALA A 40 -20.22 -4.59 -2.86
C ALA A 40 -20.09 -3.86 -1.50
N GLY A 41 -20.12 -2.53 -1.48
CA GLY A 41 -20.04 -1.71 -0.29
C GLY A 41 -19.05 -0.56 -0.41
N PHE A 42 -19.05 0.32 0.58
CA PHE A 42 -18.11 1.45 0.63
C PHE A 42 -16.73 0.98 1.13
N PRO A 43 -15.63 1.26 0.41
CA PRO A 43 -14.29 0.79 0.77
C PRO A 43 -13.67 1.64 1.91
N LEU A 44 -14.32 1.65 3.07
CA LEU A 44 -13.75 2.17 4.31
C LEU A 44 -12.86 1.09 4.92
N ILE A 45 -11.64 1.47 5.30
CA ILE A 45 -10.76 0.60 6.07
C ILE A 45 -11.29 0.54 7.51
N THR A 46 -11.58 -0.66 7.99
CA THR A 46 -11.99 -0.98 9.36
C THR A 46 -10.91 -1.82 10.03
#